data_AF-A0A9P5V2G2-F1
#
_entry.id   AF-A0A9P5V2G2-F1
#
_cell.length_a   1.000
_cell.length_b   1.000
_cell.length_c   1.000
_cell.angle_alpha   90.00
_cell.angle_beta   90.00
_cell.angle_gamma   90.00
#
_symmetry.space_group_name_H-M   'P 1'
#
loop_
_entity.id
_entity.type
_entity.pdbx_description
1 polymer ?
#
loop_
_entity_poly.entity_id
_entity_poly.type
_entity_poly.pdbx_seq_one_letter_code
_entity_poly.pdbx_strand_id
1 'polypeptide(L)'
;MTHLTHLTVQIGLDYIQDGYEGETLIDHYETTNHVAQVAWIVHLNPNLVQVCIFGITTRDVDALYALAWSMSGLKKLEKLILEFLGREELWTMLSLSFWFACPRSLKGLGLIFEHSNYDDDDDDDDDEDVLQEQDKATHTDLKKIASWGVQRRQGPLDNLGFMMVEHLAYLGTTQVCEFFQACPGLVHLTLPLLDPGVDAVQLGRTIARTCTRLTELISKRHPDAQREVLVFEILENMAVVPALNKFVAIGLFPVSDRMMAAFRKHTATLTWVQFDYNGAMESRFIQLVLFECPALERFVLGGSEGWRISVMPDLTVAQAVERKWASSRIKHLNLRISLGDLGVITDTAVPYYRRSAPIILTEQEQRQFAVLEKFYAQLGAQAEMETLELWRIEPDLNADNDNDDNDDFLRGPTFPGLLGLADPTTGRPGFLELLGGLKKLTSLRGSFSSYTDENKAIVGMNEVRWIAEAWPVLEEADFCLEPPYGGELSPCFEWLQQQRPELLLS
;
A
#
# COMPACT_ATOMS: atom_id res chain seq x y z
N MET A 1 9.36 42.51 6.35
CA MET A 1 8.27 41.65 6.83
C MET A 1 7.84 40.81 5.66
N THR A 2 8.09 39.52 5.71
CA THR A 2 7.69 38.58 4.67
C THR A 2 6.25 38.13 4.92
N HIS A 3 5.45 38.08 3.85
CA HIS A 3 4.04 37.68 3.89
C HIS A 3 3.87 36.17 3.65
N LEU A 4 4.89 35.37 3.96
CA LEU A 4 4.87 33.95 3.63
C LEU A 4 3.84 33.22 4.50
N THR A 5 2.93 32.51 3.84
CA THR A 5 1.90 31.68 4.48
C THR A 5 2.14 30.18 4.28
N HIS A 6 2.98 29.81 3.31
CA HIS A 6 3.31 28.42 2.99
C HIS A 6 4.82 28.32 2.80
N LEU A 7 5.44 27.35 3.46
CA LEU A 7 6.85 27.02 3.30
C LEU A 7 6.96 25.55 2.95
N THR A 8 7.57 25.26 1.81
CA THR A 8 8.02 23.90 1.44
C THR A 8 9.51 23.94 1.22
N VAL A 9 10.24 23.09 1.93
CA VAL A 9 11.68 22.88 1.77
C VAL A 9 11.87 21.42 1.44
N GLN A 10 12.60 21.15 0.37
CA GLN A 10 12.97 19.80 -0.05
C GLN A 10 14.47 19.83 -0.34
N ILE A 11 15.21 18.98 0.37
CA ILE A 11 16.66 18.83 0.20
C ILE A 11 16.90 17.36 -0.12
N GLY A 12 17.65 17.07 -1.19
CA GLY A 12 18.24 15.74 -1.39
C GLY A 12 17.34 14.58 -1.88
N LEU A 13 16.06 14.76 -2.21
CA LEU A 13 15.21 13.64 -2.66
C LEU A 13 15.42 13.20 -4.12
N ASP A 14 15.94 14.07 -4.99
CA ASP A 14 16.10 13.76 -6.42
C ASP A 14 17.17 12.68 -6.69
N TYR A 15 18.04 12.37 -5.72
CA TYR A 15 19.18 11.47 -5.92
C TYR A 15 18.95 10.02 -5.45
N ILE A 16 17.92 9.77 -4.63
CA ILE A 16 17.58 8.40 -4.18
C ILE A 16 16.93 7.59 -5.32
N GLN A 17 16.34 8.26 -6.32
CA GLN A 17 15.70 7.58 -7.46
C GLN A 17 16.69 7.03 -8.51
N ASP A 18 17.95 7.49 -8.53
CA ASP A 18 18.89 7.17 -9.61
C ASP A 18 19.79 5.94 -9.36
N GLY A 19 19.53 5.16 -8.31
CA GLY A 19 20.21 3.87 -8.08
C GLY A 19 21.72 3.94 -7.90
N TYR A 20 22.27 5.12 -7.57
CA TYR A 20 23.67 5.27 -7.19
C TYR A 20 23.86 4.83 -5.73
N GLU A 21 24.17 3.55 -5.54
CA GLU A 21 24.87 3.06 -4.36
C GLU A 21 26.25 3.73 -4.30
N GLY A 22 26.55 4.53 -3.28
CA GLY A 22 27.87 5.19 -3.21
C GLY A 22 28.07 6.24 -2.11
N GLU A 23 28.08 5.81 -0.85
CA GLU A 23 29.05 6.13 0.22
C GLU A 23 29.56 7.57 0.52
N THR A 24 29.13 8.66 -0.14
CA THR A 24 29.79 9.98 0.09
C THR A 24 28.86 11.18 0.29
N LEU A 25 27.54 10.97 0.29
CA LEU A 25 26.58 12.08 0.30
C LEU A 25 26.26 12.60 1.70
N ILE A 26 26.11 11.74 2.72
CA ILE A 26 25.80 12.20 4.08
C ILE A 26 26.92 13.11 4.60
N ASP A 27 28.18 12.69 4.46
CA ASP A 27 29.36 13.46 4.87
C ASP A 27 29.45 14.84 4.20
N HIS A 28 28.97 14.99 2.97
CA HIS A 28 28.92 16.30 2.31
C HIS A 28 27.83 17.20 2.90
N TYR A 29 26.66 16.66 3.23
CA TYR A 29 25.58 17.42 3.85
C TYR A 29 25.82 17.73 5.33
N GLU A 30 26.70 17.01 6.01
CA GLU A 30 27.09 17.30 7.41
C GLU A 30 27.64 18.72 7.59
N THR A 31 28.23 19.31 6.55
CA THR A 31 28.83 20.66 6.64
C THR A 31 27.80 21.80 6.60
N THR A 32 26.58 21.51 6.18
CA THR A 32 25.53 22.52 5.98
C THR A 32 24.44 22.42 7.06
N ASN A 33 24.38 23.42 7.94
CA ASN A 33 23.35 23.50 8.99
C ASN A 33 21.98 23.92 8.42
N HIS A 34 21.40 23.07 7.56
CA HIS A 34 20.14 23.30 6.89
C HIS A 34 18.98 23.44 7.88
N VAL A 35 18.98 22.66 8.95
CA VAL A 35 17.93 22.74 9.99
C VAL A 35 17.93 24.11 10.67
N ALA A 36 19.09 24.67 11.03
CA ALA A 36 19.13 26.01 11.62
C ALA A 36 18.69 27.10 10.64
N GLN A 37 19.05 26.97 9.35
CA GLN A 37 18.58 27.90 8.31
C GLN A 37 17.05 27.85 8.18
N VAL A 38 16.48 26.64 8.16
CA VAL A 38 15.02 26.43 8.10
C VAL A 38 14.36 26.97 9.36
N ALA A 39 14.91 26.72 10.55
CA ALA A 39 14.43 27.27 11.82
C ALA A 39 14.38 28.80 11.78
N TRP A 40 15.44 29.44 11.28
CA TRP A 40 15.50 30.88 11.12
C TRP A 40 14.44 31.41 10.15
N ILE A 41 14.26 30.76 9.00
CA ILE A 41 13.20 31.11 8.04
C ILE A 41 11.82 30.99 8.70
N VAL A 42 11.55 29.89 9.41
CA VAL A 42 10.29 29.69 10.12
C VAL A 42 10.06 30.79 11.17
N HIS A 43 11.08 31.13 11.95
CA HIS A 43 11.02 32.17 12.97
C HIS A 43 10.67 33.55 12.38
N LEU A 44 11.23 33.90 11.22
CA LEU A 44 10.96 35.17 10.54
C LEU A 44 9.55 35.26 9.96
N ASN A 45 8.81 34.15 9.87
CA ASN A 45 7.51 34.06 9.21
C ASN A 45 6.41 33.56 10.17
N PRO A 46 6.00 34.35 11.19
CA PRO A 46 5.02 33.91 12.20
C PRO A 46 3.60 33.68 11.67
N ASN A 47 3.32 34.04 10.40
CA ASN A 47 2.02 33.86 9.75
C ASN A 47 1.93 32.58 8.91
N LEU A 48 2.92 31.69 8.98
CA LEU A 48 2.87 30.40 8.29
C LEU A 48 1.64 29.59 8.73
N VAL A 49 0.92 29.11 7.72
CA VAL A 49 -0.24 28.23 7.82
C VAL A 49 0.16 26.80 7.47
N GLN A 50 1.12 26.63 6.59
CA GLN A 50 1.66 25.32 6.21
C GLN A 50 3.19 25.33 6.20
N VAL A 51 3.77 24.30 6.80
CA VAL A 51 5.20 24.01 6.76
C VAL A 51 5.40 22.55 6.36
N CYS A 52 6.12 22.33 5.27
CA CYS A 52 6.52 21.01 4.81
C CYS A 52 8.04 20.99 4.59
N ILE A 53 8.74 20.08 5.25
CA ILE A 53 10.19 19.95 5.19
C ILE A 53 10.50 18.49 4.89
N PHE A 54 11.27 18.24 3.83
CA PHE A 54 11.57 16.90 3.34
C PHE A 54 13.06 16.68 3.09
N GLY A 55 13.52 15.45 3.36
CA GLY A 55 14.87 14.97 3.06
C GLY A 55 16.01 15.72 3.77
N ILE A 56 15.74 16.37 4.91
CA ILE A 56 16.81 17.05 5.65
C ILE A 56 17.54 16.06 6.55
N THR A 57 18.83 15.86 6.30
CA THR A 57 19.73 15.16 7.20
C THR A 57 20.14 16.07 8.36
N THR A 58 20.18 15.56 9.59
CA THR A 58 20.74 16.30 10.72
C THR A 58 21.19 15.40 11.86
N ARG A 59 22.32 15.76 12.46
CA ARG A 59 22.78 15.28 13.77
C ARG A 59 22.76 16.40 14.83
N ASP A 60 22.44 17.63 14.42
CA ASP A 60 22.46 18.82 15.26
C ASP A 60 21.16 18.96 16.07
N VAL A 61 21.21 18.49 17.31
CA VAL A 61 20.12 18.58 18.29
C VAL A 61 19.76 20.03 18.61
N ASP A 62 20.72 20.95 18.61
CA ASP A 62 20.47 22.36 18.91
C ASP A 62 19.73 23.05 17.75
N ALA A 63 20.04 22.69 16.50
CA ALA A 63 19.30 23.16 15.33
C ALA A 63 17.84 22.65 15.35
N LEU A 64 17.64 21.37 15.72
CA LEU A 64 16.31 20.80 15.88
C LEU A 64 15.52 21.47 17.01
N TYR A 65 16.18 21.80 18.13
CA TYR A 65 15.58 22.61 19.18
C TYR A 65 15.13 23.97 18.66
N ALA A 66 16.02 24.66 17.94
CA ALA A 66 15.73 25.97 17.37
C ALA A 66 14.53 25.89 16.42
N LEU A 67 14.40 24.82 15.65
CA LEU A 67 13.25 24.57 14.79
C LEU A 67 11.97 24.36 15.60
N ALA A 68 11.99 23.49 16.62
CA ALA A 68 10.83 23.22 17.49
C ALA A 68 10.36 24.49 18.19
N TRP A 69 11.31 25.27 18.71
CA TRP A 69 11.05 26.55 19.35
C TRP A 69 10.45 27.55 18.37
N SER A 70 10.99 27.65 17.16
CA SER A 70 10.46 28.53 16.11
C SER A 70 9.02 28.16 15.73
N MET A 71 8.71 26.86 15.65
CA MET A 71 7.36 26.38 15.35
C MET A 71 6.35 26.68 16.46
N SER A 72 6.77 26.71 17.73
CA SER A 72 5.89 27.07 18.85
C SER A 72 5.31 28.50 18.73
N GLY A 73 5.99 29.38 17.97
CA GLY A 73 5.52 30.72 17.67
C GLY A 73 4.44 30.81 16.57
N LEU A 74 4.23 29.75 15.79
CA LEU A 74 3.37 29.74 14.61
C LEU A 74 1.88 29.55 14.96
N LYS A 75 1.24 30.56 15.55
CA LYS A 75 -0.15 30.46 16.05
C LYS A 75 -1.23 30.13 15.01
N LYS A 76 -0.90 30.22 13.72
CA LYS A 76 -1.80 29.97 12.57
C LYS A 76 -1.49 28.67 11.83
N LEU A 77 -0.51 27.88 12.30
CA LEU A 77 -0.11 26.66 11.62
C LEU A 77 -1.27 25.67 11.59
N GLU A 78 -1.69 25.27 10.40
CA GLU A 78 -2.73 24.28 10.14
C GLU A 78 -2.15 22.96 9.65
N LYS A 79 -1.00 22.97 8.97
CA LYS A 79 -0.36 21.75 8.47
C LYS A 79 1.14 21.76 8.72
N LEU A 80 1.64 20.70 9.34
CA LEU A 80 3.06 20.47 9.57
C LEU A 80 3.43 19.09 9.03
N ILE A 81 4.37 19.03 8.09
CA ILE A 81 5.00 17.78 7.66
C ILE A 81 6.50 17.95 7.79
N LEU A 82 7.13 17.07 8.56
CA LEU A 82 8.56 17.01 8.76
C LEU A 82 9.02 15.61 8.40
N GLU A 83 9.99 15.53 7.50
CA GLU A 83 10.68 14.31 7.11
C GLU A 83 12.19 14.57 7.26
N PHE A 84 12.80 13.87 8.22
CA PHE A 84 14.21 13.99 8.56
C PHE A 84 14.90 12.65 8.47
N LEU A 85 16.19 12.70 8.11
CA LEU A 85 17.12 11.58 8.07
C LEU A 85 18.17 11.76 9.17
N GLY A 86 18.51 10.69 9.89
CA GLY A 86 19.39 10.77 11.07
C GLY A 86 19.22 9.63 12.09
N ARG A 87 19.58 9.91 13.35
CA ARG A 87 19.69 8.91 14.43
C ARG A 87 18.35 8.59 15.10
N GLU A 88 18.03 7.31 15.25
CA GLU A 88 16.73 6.84 15.73
C GLU A 88 16.39 7.33 17.14
N GLU A 89 17.40 7.40 17.99
CA GLU A 89 17.25 7.70 19.42
C GLU A 89 16.74 9.13 19.66
N LEU A 90 16.99 10.03 18.70
CA LEU A 90 16.50 11.41 18.76
C LEU A 90 15.02 11.50 18.36
N TRP A 91 14.51 10.59 17.52
CA TRP A 91 13.20 10.69 16.88
C TRP A 91 12.04 10.75 17.84
N THR A 92 12.03 9.92 18.87
CA THR A 92 10.90 9.94 19.83
C THR A 92 10.83 11.25 20.62
N MET A 93 11.98 11.74 21.07
CA MET A 93 12.03 12.97 21.86
C MET A 93 11.74 14.21 21.01
N LEU A 94 12.14 14.19 19.74
CA LEU A 94 11.78 15.20 18.75
C LEU A 94 10.30 15.15 18.42
N SER A 95 9.73 13.96 18.20
CA SER A 95 8.29 13.75 18.01
C SER A 95 7.48 14.43 19.10
N LEU A 96 7.85 14.20 20.38
CA LEU A 96 7.19 14.84 21.51
C LEU A 96 7.40 16.36 21.53
N SER A 97 8.63 16.83 21.29
CA SER A 97 8.95 18.25 21.35
C SER A 97 8.18 19.04 20.30
N PHE A 98 8.14 18.54 19.07
CA PHE A 98 7.34 19.11 17.98
C PHE A 98 5.85 19.01 18.27
N TRP A 99 5.38 17.88 18.79
CA TRP A 99 3.99 17.70 19.18
C TRP A 99 3.51 18.74 20.20
N PHE A 100 4.27 18.94 21.27
CA PHE A 100 3.92 19.91 22.32
C PHE A 100 4.14 21.36 21.88
N ALA A 101 4.99 21.61 20.89
CA ALA A 101 5.15 22.93 20.27
C ALA A 101 3.97 23.31 19.35
N CYS A 102 3.27 22.32 18.78
CA CYS A 102 2.22 22.57 17.80
C CYS A 102 1.04 23.37 18.38
N PRO A 103 0.53 24.39 17.66
CA PRO A 103 -0.62 25.19 18.09
C PRO A 103 -1.94 24.43 17.92
N ARG A 104 -3.01 24.90 18.59
CA ARG A 104 -4.37 24.34 18.48
C ARG A 104 -5.03 24.51 17.09
N SER A 105 -4.47 25.35 16.23
CA SER A 105 -4.92 25.51 14.85
C SER A 105 -4.55 24.33 13.96
N LEU A 106 -3.66 23.43 14.42
CA LEU A 106 -3.16 22.32 13.61
C LEU A 106 -4.28 21.36 13.22
N LYS A 107 -4.35 21.06 11.92
CA LYS A 107 -5.30 20.15 11.27
C LYS A 107 -4.62 18.90 10.71
N GLY A 108 -3.34 18.99 10.33
CA GLY A 108 -2.55 17.85 9.85
C GLY A 108 -1.13 17.86 10.41
N LEU A 109 -0.68 16.69 10.87
CA LEU A 109 0.67 16.44 11.36
C LEU A 109 1.28 15.23 10.66
N GLY A 110 2.44 15.42 10.04
CA GLY A 110 3.31 14.36 9.53
C GLY A 110 4.68 14.50 10.18
N LEU A 111 5.15 13.47 10.87
CA LEU A 111 6.47 13.36 11.47
C LEU A 111 7.06 12.02 11.01
N ILE A 112 7.84 12.08 9.94
CA ILE A 112 8.50 10.97 9.27
C ILE A 112 9.97 11.06 9.64
N PHE A 113 10.53 10.00 10.19
CA PHE A 113 11.87 10.04 10.70
C PHE A 113 12.56 8.76 10.26
N GLU A 114 13.37 8.87 9.23
CA GLU A 114 14.00 7.72 8.62
C GLU A 114 15.39 7.51 9.22
N HIS A 115 15.70 6.25 9.51
CA HIS A 115 17.04 5.86 9.87
C HIS A 115 17.93 5.88 8.62
N SER A 116 19.12 6.44 8.74
CA SER A 116 20.13 6.30 7.70
C SER A 116 20.68 4.87 7.78
N ASN A 117 20.20 3.96 6.93
CA ASN A 117 20.67 2.55 6.83
C ASN A 117 22.15 2.39 6.40
N TYR A 118 22.98 3.40 6.57
CA TYR A 118 24.34 3.44 6.02
C TYR A 118 25.39 2.80 6.93
N ASP A 119 25.01 2.30 8.11
CA ASP A 119 25.97 1.80 9.11
C ASP A 119 25.97 0.26 9.27
N ASP A 120 25.14 -0.49 8.52
CA ASP A 120 24.95 -1.94 8.75
C ASP A 120 25.66 -2.87 7.73
N ASP A 121 26.16 -2.36 6.60
CA ASP A 121 26.62 -3.22 5.50
C ASP A 121 28.15 -3.39 5.36
N ASP A 122 28.97 -2.66 6.11
CA ASP A 122 30.43 -2.79 6.00
C ASP A 122 31.11 -3.02 7.37
N ASP A 123 31.88 -4.11 7.40
CA ASP A 123 32.90 -4.50 8.38
C ASP A 123 32.44 -5.36 9.58
N ASP A 124 32.33 -6.66 9.28
CA ASP A 124 32.70 -7.75 10.17
C ASP A 124 33.96 -7.40 11.01
N ASP A 125 33.80 -7.58 12.32
CA ASP A 125 34.84 -7.80 13.35
C ASP A 125 35.65 -6.60 13.88
N ASP A 126 35.28 -6.18 15.11
CA ASP A 126 36.16 -5.77 16.25
C ASP A 126 36.08 -4.34 16.86
N ASP A 127 35.17 -3.44 16.45
CA ASP A 127 35.09 -2.09 17.06
C ASP A 127 34.00 -1.93 18.16
N GLU A 128 34.06 -2.73 19.23
CA GLU A 128 33.22 -2.56 20.45
C GLU A 128 33.34 -1.14 21.08
N ASP A 129 34.46 -0.46 20.86
CA ASP A 129 34.71 0.88 21.41
C ASP A 129 33.85 1.97 20.74
N VAL A 130 33.49 1.81 19.45
CA VAL A 130 32.68 2.80 18.70
C VAL A 130 31.23 2.81 19.21
N LEU A 131 30.66 1.63 19.49
CA LEU A 131 29.30 1.51 20.04
C LEU A 131 29.17 2.19 21.41
N GLN A 132 30.18 2.09 22.28
CA GLN A 132 30.15 2.72 23.61
C GLN A 132 30.23 4.26 23.57
N GLU A 133 30.91 4.85 22.59
CA GLU A 133 30.95 6.30 22.43
C GLU A 133 29.62 6.85 21.88
N GLN A 134 28.99 6.12 20.95
CA GLN A 134 27.66 6.47 20.44
C GLN A 134 26.62 6.49 21.56
N ASP A 135 26.59 5.47 22.42
CA ASP A 135 25.68 5.41 23.58
C ASP A 135 25.82 6.61 24.52
N LYS A 136 27.06 7.04 24.79
CA LYS A 136 27.33 8.20 25.68
C LYS A 136 26.87 9.51 25.06
N ALA A 137 27.08 9.70 23.75
CA ALA A 137 26.62 10.88 23.03
C ALA A 137 25.09 10.95 23.05
N THR A 138 24.43 9.85 22.72
CA THR A 138 22.97 9.71 22.73
C THR A 138 22.37 10.04 24.11
N HIS A 139 22.94 9.51 25.19
CA HIS A 139 22.45 9.80 26.54
C HIS A 139 22.59 11.30 26.90
N THR A 140 23.64 11.96 26.41
CA THR A 140 23.87 13.39 26.64
C THR A 140 22.82 14.23 25.91
N ASP A 141 22.52 13.89 24.66
CA ASP A 141 21.56 14.60 23.85
C ASP A 141 20.11 14.40 24.32
N LEU A 142 19.75 13.18 24.75
CA LEU A 142 18.46 12.93 25.40
C LEU A 142 18.24 13.80 26.65
N LYS A 143 19.28 13.99 27.47
CA LYS A 143 19.22 14.91 28.62
C LYS A 143 19.02 16.36 28.19
N LYS A 144 19.68 16.81 27.11
CA LYS A 144 19.47 18.15 26.55
C LYS A 144 18.03 18.31 26.09
N ILE A 145 17.48 17.35 25.33
CA ILE A 145 16.11 17.42 24.83
C ILE A 145 15.09 17.44 25.97
N ALA A 146 15.30 16.63 27.00
CA ALA A 146 14.44 16.66 28.19
C ALA A 146 14.46 18.01 28.92
N SER A 147 15.56 18.77 28.82
CA SER A 147 15.71 20.10 29.41
C SER A 147 15.16 21.24 28.56
N TRP A 148 14.69 20.95 27.34
CA TRP A 148 14.18 21.96 26.43
C TRP A 148 13.00 22.72 27.02
N GLY A 149 13.19 24.03 27.22
CA GLY A 149 12.16 24.96 27.68
C GLY A 149 11.14 25.34 26.60
N VAL A 150 10.78 24.43 25.69
CA VAL A 150 9.75 24.71 24.67
C VAL A 150 8.44 24.98 25.38
N GLN A 151 7.76 26.07 24.99
CA GLN A 151 6.46 26.40 25.52
C GLN A 151 5.48 25.27 25.15
N ARG A 152 5.13 24.44 26.12
CA ARG A 152 4.17 23.36 25.92
C ARG A 152 2.77 23.95 25.70
N ARG A 153 2.13 23.53 24.61
CA ARG A 153 0.71 23.80 24.37
C ARG A 153 -0.12 23.43 25.60
N GLN A 154 -1.03 24.32 25.97
CA GLN A 154 -2.06 24.05 26.96
C GLN A 154 -3.32 23.56 26.25
N GLY A 155 -3.68 22.30 26.45
CA GLY A 155 -4.92 21.70 25.95
C GLY A 155 -4.78 20.84 24.68
N PRO A 156 -5.91 20.25 24.24
CA PRO A 156 -5.96 19.30 23.12
C PRO A 156 -5.85 19.98 21.75
N LEU A 157 -5.48 19.19 20.73
CA LEU A 157 -5.56 19.51 19.31
C LEU A 157 -6.90 19.06 18.75
N ASP A 158 -7.97 19.77 19.11
CA ASP A 158 -9.34 19.42 18.71
C ASP A 158 -9.55 19.45 17.18
N ASN A 159 -8.71 20.21 16.47
CA ASN A 159 -8.79 20.36 15.01
C ASN A 159 -7.93 19.36 14.23
N LEU A 160 -7.06 18.59 14.91
CA LEU A 160 -6.16 17.67 14.24
C LEU A 160 -6.97 16.50 13.67
N GLY A 161 -7.14 16.48 12.35
CA GLY A 161 -7.85 15.43 11.63
C GLY A 161 -6.92 14.40 11.01
N PHE A 162 -5.67 14.76 10.70
CA PHE A 162 -4.69 13.88 10.07
C PHE A 162 -3.45 13.75 10.92
N MET A 163 -3.04 12.52 11.21
CA MET A 163 -1.80 12.22 11.91
C MET A 163 -1.05 11.07 11.24
N MET A 164 0.22 11.32 10.96
CA MET A 164 1.21 10.32 10.62
C MET A 164 2.45 10.59 11.45
N VAL A 165 2.72 9.74 12.43
CA VAL A 165 3.92 9.81 13.26
C VAL A 165 4.57 8.46 13.15
N GLU A 166 5.82 8.41 12.73
CA GLU A 166 6.46 7.14 12.39
C GLU A 166 7.08 6.44 13.60
N HIS A 167 7.72 7.19 14.51
CA HIS A 167 8.43 6.61 15.65
C HIS A 167 7.95 7.20 16.99
N LEU A 168 7.51 6.32 17.89
CA LEU A 168 7.25 6.57 19.33
C LEU A 168 7.98 5.52 20.21
N ALA A 169 9.05 4.92 19.69
CA ALA A 169 9.75 3.77 20.25
C ALA A 169 10.44 3.98 21.61
N TYR A 170 10.46 5.19 22.18
CA TYR A 170 11.03 5.44 23.51
C TYR A 170 10.02 6.01 24.51
N LEU A 171 8.73 5.89 24.23
CA LEU A 171 7.67 6.34 25.13
C LEU A 171 7.06 5.18 25.89
N GLY A 172 6.83 5.37 27.18
CA GLY A 172 6.01 4.43 27.95
C GLY A 172 4.53 4.54 27.60
N THR A 173 3.76 3.48 27.85
CA THR A 173 2.31 3.38 27.59
C THR A 173 1.53 4.63 28.00
N THR A 174 1.79 5.17 29.21
CA THR A 174 1.08 6.35 29.73
C THR A 174 1.31 7.57 28.85
N GLN A 175 2.54 7.82 28.41
CA GLN A 175 2.90 8.97 27.58
C GLN A 175 2.25 8.88 26.19
N VAL A 176 2.27 7.68 25.59
CA VAL A 176 1.61 7.45 24.31
C VAL A 176 0.08 7.60 24.45
N CYS A 177 -0.51 7.10 25.54
CA CYS A 177 -1.93 7.30 25.80
C CYS A 177 -2.30 8.78 25.95
N GLU A 178 -1.52 9.56 26.70
CA GLU A 178 -1.70 11.01 26.86
C GLU A 178 -1.59 11.74 25.51
N PHE A 179 -0.65 11.31 24.67
CA PHE A 179 -0.48 11.84 23.31
C PHE A 179 -1.78 11.71 22.50
N PHE A 180 -2.37 10.51 22.44
CA PHE A 180 -3.63 10.30 21.70
C PHE A 180 -4.86 10.90 22.39
N GLN A 181 -4.90 10.97 23.72
CA GLN A 181 -5.96 11.66 24.46
C GLN A 181 -6.04 13.15 24.11
N ALA A 182 -4.92 13.77 23.72
CA ALA A 182 -4.88 15.14 23.26
C ALA A 182 -5.36 15.34 21.80
N CYS A 183 -5.83 14.28 21.12
CA CYS A 183 -6.20 14.27 19.70
C CYS A 183 -7.67 13.86 19.42
N PRO A 184 -8.69 14.40 20.12
CA PRO A 184 -10.06 13.91 19.98
C PRO A 184 -10.67 14.12 18.57
N GLY A 185 -10.09 15.03 17.78
CA GLY A 185 -10.54 15.37 16.43
C GLY A 185 -10.10 14.41 15.31
N LEU A 186 -9.30 13.38 15.64
CA LEU A 186 -8.56 12.59 14.66
C LEU A 186 -9.50 11.79 13.74
N VAL A 187 -9.25 11.88 12.43
CA VAL A 187 -10.02 11.22 11.35
C VAL A 187 -9.17 10.18 10.63
N HIS A 188 -7.88 10.49 10.42
CA HIS A 188 -6.91 9.65 9.75
C HIS A 188 -5.70 9.41 10.65
N LEU A 189 -5.36 8.14 10.85
CA LEU A 189 -4.22 7.70 11.65
C LEU A 189 -3.35 6.71 10.87
N THR A 190 -2.09 7.07 10.67
CA THR A 190 -1.03 6.10 10.39
C THR A 190 -0.39 5.67 11.71
N LEU A 191 -0.37 4.37 11.98
CA LEU A 191 0.13 3.84 13.24
C LEU A 191 1.65 4.01 13.39
N PRO A 192 2.12 4.54 14.53
CA PRO A 192 3.54 4.67 14.81
C PRO A 192 4.18 3.31 15.12
N LEU A 193 5.50 3.24 15.00
CA LEU A 193 6.34 2.25 15.65
C LEU A 193 6.35 2.52 17.16
N LEU A 194 6.16 1.47 17.95
CA LEU A 194 6.08 1.55 19.40
C LEU A 194 7.26 0.85 20.05
N ASP A 195 7.57 1.24 21.27
CA ASP A 195 8.51 0.49 22.11
C ASP A 195 7.90 -0.88 22.43
N PRO A 196 8.69 -1.97 22.46
CA PRO A 196 8.19 -3.29 22.85
C PRO A 196 7.53 -3.33 24.24
N GLY A 197 7.86 -2.39 25.14
CA GLY A 197 7.27 -2.24 26.46
C GLY A 197 5.94 -1.48 26.50
N VAL A 198 5.47 -0.92 25.38
CA VAL A 198 4.15 -0.28 25.30
C VAL A 198 3.04 -1.34 25.32
N ASP A 199 2.08 -1.16 26.21
CA ASP A 199 0.86 -1.98 26.26
C ASP A 199 -0.07 -1.56 25.11
N ALA A 200 0.05 -2.27 23.98
CA ALA A 200 -0.78 -2.07 22.79
C ALA A 200 -2.28 -2.23 23.06
N VAL A 201 -2.67 -3.06 24.05
CA VAL A 201 -4.07 -3.27 24.43
C VAL A 201 -4.64 -2.02 25.08
N GLN A 202 -3.95 -1.49 26.09
CA GLN A 202 -4.35 -0.25 26.74
C GLN A 202 -4.37 0.92 25.75
N LEU A 203 -3.36 0.99 24.88
CA LEU A 203 -3.24 2.05 23.89
C LEU A 203 -4.37 2.00 22.86
N GLY A 204 -4.65 0.83 22.26
CA GLY A 204 -5.70 0.70 21.24
C GLY A 204 -7.08 1.07 21.77
N ARG A 205 -7.41 0.66 23.00
CA ARG A 205 -8.63 1.08 23.69
C ARG A 205 -8.68 2.58 23.95
N THR A 206 -7.54 3.17 24.30
CA THR A 206 -7.44 4.62 24.52
C THR A 206 -7.69 5.38 23.23
N ILE A 207 -7.06 4.99 22.12
CA ILE A 207 -7.27 5.58 20.79
C ILE A 207 -8.74 5.47 20.41
N ALA A 208 -9.31 4.27 20.43
CA ALA A 208 -10.70 4.05 20.05
C ALA A 208 -11.71 4.87 20.86
N ARG A 209 -11.48 5.04 22.16
CA ARG A 209 -12.36 5.82 23.06
C ARG A 209 -12.22 7.33 22.86
N THR A 210 -11.03 7.82 22.54
CA THR A 210 -10.72 9.25 22.52
C THR A 210 -10.87 9.86 21.13
N CYS A 211 -10.42 9.13 20.11
CA CYS A 211 -10.44 9.52 18.70
C CYS A 211 -11.75 9.05 18.05
N THR A 212 -12.88 9.54 18.57
CA THR A 212 -14.22 9.09 18.14
C THR A 212 -14.60 9.50 16.72
N ARG A 213 -13.73 10.23 16.01
CA ARG A 213 -13.93 10.63 14.61
C ARG A 213 -13.09 9.81 13.63
N LEU A 214 -12.34 8.83 14.12
CA LEU A 214 -11.41 8.04 13.32
C LEU A 214 -12.18 7.22 12.27
N THR A 215 -11.86 7.42 11.00
CA THR A 215 -12.46 6.68 9.88
C THR A 215 -11.42 6.06 8.96
N GLU A 216 -10.15 6.42 9.10
CA GLU A 216 -9.06 5.88 8.28
C GLU A 216 -7.92 5.40 9.17
N LEU A 217 -7.53 4.14 8.99
CA LEU A 217 -6.45 3.49 9.74
C LEU A 217 -5.44 2.89 8.76
N ILE A 218 -4.18 3.28 8.90
CA ILE A 218 -3.06 2.79 8.09
C ILE A 218 -2.02 2.14 9.02
N SER A 219 -1.67 0.90 8.74
CA SER A 219 -0.62 0.14 9.39
C SER A 219 0.52 -0.08 8.41
N LYS A 220 1.66 0.61 8.57
CA LYS A 220 2.86 0.40 7.73
C LYS A 220 3.56 -0.94 8.03
N ARG A 221 4.51 -1.36 7.19
CA ARG A 221 5.33 -2.56 7.39
C ARG A 221 6.38 -2.33 8.48
N HIS A 222 6.23 -2.99 9.63
CA HIS A 222 7.27 -3.07 10.66
C HIS A 222 7.22 -4.46 11.32
N PRO A 223 8.36 -5.04 11.72
CA PRO A 223 8.44 -6.36 12.33
C PRO A 223 8.00 -6.37 13.81
N ASP A 224 6.89 -5.72 14.14
CA ASP A 224 6.43 -5.53 15.51
C ASP A 224 5.08 -6.23 15.76
N ALA A 225 5.09 -7.28 16.58
CA ALA A 225 3.89 -8.02 16.98
C ALA A 225 2.88 -7.17 17.76
N GLN A 226 3.32 -6.09 18.43
CA GLN A 226 2.43 -5.18 19.15
C GLN A 226 1.49 -4.43 18.20
N ARG A 227 1.92 -4.21 16.96
CA ARG A 227 1.14 -3.47 15.96
C ARG A 227 -0.16 -4.18 15.59
N GLU A 228 -0.13 -5.49 15.46
CA GLU A 228 -1.32 -6.30 15.19
C GLU A 228 -2.33 -6.18 16.33
N VAL A 229 -1.85 -6.36 17.57
CA VAL A 229 -2.65 -6.20 18.79
C VAL A 229 -3.26 -4.82 18.86
N LEU A 230 -2.48 -3.79 18.53
CA LEU A 230 -2.94 -2.39 18.50
C LEU A 230 -4.06 -2.20 17.48
N VAL A 231 -3.87 -2.64 16.23
CA VAL A 231 -4.90 -2.55 15.17
C VAL A 231 -6.17 -3.24 15.64
N PHE A 232 -6.07 -4.46 16.18
CA PHE A 232 -7.23 -5.22 16.65
C PHE A 232 -7.98 -4.48 17.77
N GLU A 233 -7.26 -3.97 18.75
CA GLU A 233 -7.87 -3.28 19.89
C GLU A 233 -8.49 -1.95 19.48
N ILE A 234 -7.92 -1.25 18.49
CA ILE A 234 -8.59 -0.08 17.89
C ILE A 234 -9.89 -0.51 17.22
N LEU A 235 -9.83 -1.43 16.25
CA LEU A 235 -10.99 -1.84 15.45
C LEU A 235 -12.11 -2.43 16.29
N GLU A 236 -11.78 -3.20 17.32
CA GLU A 236 -12.76 -3.83 18.21
C GLU A 236 -13.47 -2.82 19.10
N ASN A 237 -12.77 -1.79 19.58
CA ASN A 237 -13.29 -0.81 20.53
C ASN A 237 -13.80 0.48 19.87
N MET A 238 -13.54 0.68 18.58
CA MET A 238 -14.11 1.81 17.82
C MET A 238 -15.63 1.78 17.88
N ALA A 239 -16.23 2.96 18.03
CA ALA A 239 -17.67 3.11 17.94
C ALA A 239 -18.16 2.71 16.54
N VAL A 240 -19.40 2.22 16.45
CA VAL A 240 -20.04 1.90 15.15
C VAL A 240 -20.32 3.17 14.33
N VAL A 241 -20.35 4.34 14.99
CA VAL A 241 -20.56 5.62 14.32
C VAL A 241 -19.56 6.65 14.88
N PRO A 242 -18.68 7.22 14.04
CA PRO A 242 -18.43 6.84 12.65
C PRO A 242 -17.71 5.49 12.59
N ALA A 243 -18.12 4.62 11.66
CA ALA A 243 -17.40 3.38 11.39
C ALA A 243 -16.22 3.64 10.44
N LEU A 244 -15.32 2.67 10.37
CA LEU A 244 -14.13 2.75 9.53
C LEU A 244 -14.52 2.77 8.04
N ASN A 245 -13.94 3.71 7.29
CA ASN A 245 -14.14 3.89 5.85
C ASN A 245 -12.94 3.38 5.04
N LYS A 246 -11.73 3.50 5.59
CA LYS A 246 -10.48 3.10 4.94
C LYS A 246 -9.60 2.29 5.89
N PHE A 247 -9.17 1.13 5.43
CA PHE A 247 -8.19 0.29 6.12
C PHE A 247 -7.06 -0.08 5.17
N VAL A 248 -5.82 0.23 5.57
CA VAL A 248 -4.62 -0.13 4.82
C VAL A 248 -3.67 -0.84 5.77
N ALA A 249 -3.21 -2.02 5.38
CA ALA A 249 -2.13 -2.73 6.06
C ALA A 249 -1.02 -3.03 5.06
N ILE A 250 0.21 -2.70 5.42
CA ILE A 250 1.42 -2.91 4.61
C ILE A 250 2.30 -3.86 5.41
N GLY A 251 2.79 -4.92 4.77
CA GLY A 251 3.56 -5.99 5.40
C GLY A 251 2.73 -7.21 5.77
N LEU A 252 3.35 -8.13 6.51
CA LEU A 252 2.67 -9.30 7.05
C LEU A 252 1.64 -8.85 8.10
N PHE A 253 0.38 -9.23 7.89
CA PHE A 253 -0.69 -8.93 8.80
C PHE A 253 -1.56 -10.18 8.99
N PRO A 254 -1.37 -10.93 10.08
CA PRO A 254 -2.08 -12.18 10.31
C PRO A 254 -3.54 -11.90 10.62
N VAL A 255 -4.40 -12.75 10.07
CA VAL A 255 -5.83 -12.68 10.34
C VAL A 255 -6.19 -13.70 11.40
N SER A 256 -6.84 -13.23 12.46
CA SER A 256 -7.46 -14.09 13.47
C SER A 256 -8.98 -14.03 13.39
N ASP A 257 -9.68 -14.99 14.02
CA ASP A 257 -11.15 -14.94 14.17
C ASP A 257 -11.62 -13.67 14.87
N ARG A 258 -10.83 -13.22 15.85
CA ARG A 258 -11.07 -11.97 16.57
C ARG A 258 -10.98 -10.76 15.64
N MET A 259 -9.96 -10.72 14.78
CA MET A 259 -9.81 -9.66 13.77
C MET A 259 -11.00 -9.65 12.80
N MET A 260 -11.40 -10.81 12.27
CA MET A 260 -12.59 -10.90 11.41
C MET A 260 -13.85 -10.38 12.10
N ALA A 261 -14.05 -10.71 13.38
CA ALA A 261 -15.19 -10.23 14.16
C ALA A 261 -15.15 -8.70 14.38
N ALA A 262 -13.97 -8.13 14.64
CA ALA A 262 -13.79 -6.69 14.76
C ALA A 262 -14.05 -5.99 13.42
N PHE A 263 -13.49 -6.53 12.32
CA PHE A 263 -13.64 -5.98 10.98
C PHE A 263 -15.11 -5.97 10.50
N ARG A 264 -15.89 -7.02 10.83
CA ARG A 264 -17.33 -7.11 10.52
C ARG A 264 -18.16 -5.93 11.04
N LYS A 265 -17.72 -5.23 12.08
CA LYS A 265 -18.42 -4.04 12.60
C LYS A 265 -18.40 -2.88 11.61
N HIS A 266 -17.47 -2.89 10.65
CA HIS A 266 -17.17 -1.78 9.75
C HIS A 266 -17.48 -2.10 8.27
N THR A 267 -17.89 -3.33 7.94
CA THR A 267 -18.08 -3.76 6.54
C THR A 267 -19.10 -2.91 5.78
N ALA A 268 -20.13 -2.39 6.46
CA ALA A 268 -21.13 -1.54 5.84
C ALA A 268 -20.59 -0.18 5.35
N THR A 269 -19.49 0.32 5.93
CA THR A 269 -18.92 1.65 5.64
C THR A 269 -17.57 1.60 4.94
N LEU A 270 -16.89 0.45 4.95
CA LEU A 270 -15.61 0.29 4.29
C LEU A 270 -15.71 0.52 2.77
N THR A 271 -15.00 1.54 2.31
CA THR A 271 -14.88 1.93 0.90
C THR A 271 -13.52 1.58 0.32
N TRP A 272 -12.47 1.52 1.16
CA TRP A 272 -11.10 1.19 0.76
C TRP A 272 -10.54 0.13 1.71
N VAL A 273 -10.14 -1.00 1.15
CA VAL A 273 -9.37 -2.04 1.85
C VAL A 273 -8.11 -2.35 1.05
N GLN A 274 -6.94 -2.29 1.68
CA GLN A 274 -5.66 -2.55 1.02
C GLN A 274 -4.71 -3.36 1.90
N PHE A 275 -4.11 -4.37 1.30
CA PHE A 275 -3.13 -5.24 1.91
C PHE A 275 -1.91 -5.35 0.99
N ASP A 276 -0.91 -4.52 1.26
CA ASP A 276 0.35 -4.55 0.52
C ASP A 276 1.34 -5.47 1.24
N TYR A 277 2.16 -6.19 0.48
CA TYR A 277 3.17 -7.12 1.02
C TYR A 277 2.62 -8.17 2.00
N ASN A 278 1.32 -8.47 1.94
CA ASN A 278 0.72 -9.49 2.77
C ASN A 278 0.57 -10.80 1.99
N GLY A 279 1.63 -11.59 2.01
CA GLY A 279 1.68 -12.85 1.30
C GLY A 279 0.75 -13.93 1.87
N ALA A 280 0.51 -13.92 3.18
CA ALA A 280 -0.18 -15.01 3.88
C ALA A 280 -1.64 -14.70 4.21
N MET A 281 -2.33 -13.97 3.33
CA MET A 281 -3.72 -13.59 3.61
C MET A 281 -4.65 -14.81 3.48
N GLU A 282 -5.32 -15.17 4.57
CA GLU A 282 -6.28 -16.27 4.59
C GLU A 282 -7.47 -15.99 3.66
N SER A 283 -7.84 -16.97 2.84
CA SER A 283 -8.97 -16.87 1.88
C SER A 283 -10.28 -16.41 2.52
N ARG A 284 -10.59 -16.89 3.74
CA ARG A 284 -11.80 -16.49 4.50
C ARG A 284 -11.89 -14.98 4.76
N PHE A 285 -10.75 -14.31 4.93
CA PHE A 285 -10.72 -12.86 5.14
C PHE A 285 -10.96 -12.12 3.83
N ILE A 286 -10.38 -12.60 2.73
CA ILE A 286 -10.61 -12.02 1.41
C ILE A 286 -12.09 -12.17 1.02
N GLN A 287 -12.68 -13.34 1.27
CA GLN A 287 -14.11 -13.58 1.11
C GLN A 287 -14.96 -12.67 1.99
N LEU A 288 -14.56 -12.40 3.24
CA LEU A 288 -15.22 -11.42 4.11
C LEU A 288 -15.28 -10.04 3.42
N VAL A 289 -14.16 -9.57 2.86
CA VAL A 289 -14.11 -8.28 2.16
C VAL A 289 -15.02 -8.28 0.93
N LEU A 290 -14.90 -9.29 0.06
CA LEU A 290 -15.67 -9.39 -1.19
C LEU A 290 -17.18 -9.57 -0.95
N PHE A 291 -17.58 -10.36 0.06
CA PHE A 291 -18.96 -10.79 0.26
C PHE A 291 -19.72 -10.04 1.35
N GLU A 292 -19.06 -9.24 2.18
CA GLU A 292 -19.72 -8.51 3.26
C GLU A 292 -19.55 -6.98 3.19
N CYS A 293 -18.72 -6.42 2.29
CA CYS A 293 -18.51 -4.97 2.17
C CYS A 293 -19.30 -4.34 1.00
N PRO A 294 -20.57 -3.90 1.18
CA PRO A 294 -21.39 -3.34 0.09
C PRO A 294 -20.98 -1.93 -0.36
N ALA A 295 -20.14 -1.24 0.41
CA ALA A 295 -19.63 0.10 0.11
C ALA A 295 -18.24 0.11 -0.53
N LEU A 296 -17.66 -1.07 -0.77
CA LEU A 296 -16.29 -1.21 -1.27
C LEU A 296 -16.14 -0.60 -2.66
N GLU A 297 -15.25 0.39 -2.79
CA GLU A 297 -14.88 1.03 -4.05
C GLU A 297 -13.45 0.67 -4.47
N ARG A 298 -12.57 0.39 -3.51
CA ARG A 298 -11.17 0.01 -3.75
C ARG A 298 -10.79 -1.21 -2.93
N PHE A 299 -10.35 -2.26 -3.61
CA PHE A 299 -9.78 -3.43 -2.97
C PHE A 299 -8.44 -3.79 -3.61
N VAL A 300 -7.39 -3.81 -2.80
CA VAL A 300 -6.03 -4.11 -3.24
C VAL A 300 -5.48 -5.23 -2.36
N LEU A 301 -5.09 -6.34 -3.01
CA LEU A 301 -4.45 -7.47 -2.37
C LEU A 301 -3.15 -7.79 -3.12
N GLY A 302 -2.03 -7.36 -2.54
CA GLY A 302 -0.72 -7.39 -3.19
C GLY A 302 -0.21 -5.99 -3.48
N GLY A 303 1.05 -5.72 -3.14
CA GLY A 303 1.71 -4.44 -3.42
C GLY A 303 2.27 -4.37 -4.84
N SER A 304 2.61 -3.15 -5.26
CA SER A 304 3.16 -2.85 -6.59
C SER A 304 4.43 -3.63 -6.88
N GLU A 305 4.47 -4.14 -8.12
CA GLU A 305 5.62 -4.47 -8.97
C GLU A 305 6.99 -4.38 -8.26
N GLY A 306 7.62 -5.53 -8.01
CA GLY A 306 9.05 -5.55 -7.67
C GLY A 306 9.49 -6.63 -6.69
N TRP A 307 8.59 -7.22 -5.90
CA TRP A 307 9.00 -8.16 -4.85
C TRP A 307 8.41 -9.55 -5.05
N ARG A 308 9.33 -10.51 -5.30
CA ARG A 308 9.14 -11.96 -5.23
C ARG A 308 8.75 -12.37 -3.81
N ILE A 309 7.54 -12.02 -3.35
CA ILE A 309 7.06 -12.47 -2.05
C ILE A 309 6.80 -13.98 -2.20
N SER A 310 7.57 -14.81 -1.48
CA SER A 310 7.46 -16.28 -1.54
C SER A 310 6.14 -16.83 -1.00
N VAL A 311 5.36 -16.00 -0.31
CA VAL A 311 4.06 -16.38 0.26
C VAL A 311 2.95 -15.69 -0.52
N MET A 312 2.00 -16.50 -1.00
CA MET A 312 0.90 -16.05 -1.86
C MET A 312 -0.45 -16.27 -1.17
N PRO A 313 -1.45 -15.39 -1.39
CA PRO A 313 -2.75 -15.52 -0.76
C PRO A 313 -3.45 -16.82 -1.17
N ASP A 314 -4.15 -17.44 -0.20
CA ASP A 314 -4.82 -18.74 -0.36
C ASP A 314 -6.16 -18.67 -1.11
N LEU A 315 -6.48 -17.56 -1.80
CA LEU A 315 -7.76 -17.40 -2.49
C LEU A 315 -7.78 -18.17 -3.81
N THR A 316 -8.77 -19.05 -3.98
CA THR A 316 -9.07 -19.70 -5.27
C THR A 316 -10.23 -19.01 -6.00
N VAL A 317 -10.32 -19.17 -7.32
CA VAL A 317 -11.47 -18.70 -8.12
C VAL A 317 -12.79 -19.26 -7.58
N ALA A 318 -12.85 -20.55 -7.24
CA ALA A 318 -14.03 -21.19 -6.69
C ALA A 318 -14.52 -20.51 -5.40
N GLN A 319 -13.59 -20.16 -4.51
CA GLN A 319 -13.90 -19.42 -3.29
C GLN A 319 -14.33 -17.97 -3.57
N ALA A 320 -13.74 -17.30 -4.55
CA ALA A 320 -14.08 -15.91 -4.91
C ALA A 320 -15.48 -15.77 -5.52
N VAL A 321 -16.06 -16.86 -6.04
CA VAL A 321 -17.41 -16.88 -6.64
C VAL A 321 -18.43 -17.70 -5.88
N GLU A 322 -18.07 -18.18 -4.70
CA GLU A 322 -18.99 -18.94 -3.84
C GLU A 322 -20.27 -18.15 -3.57
N ARG A 323 -20.15 -16.82 -3.46
CA ARG A 323 -21.25 -15.87 -3.29
C ARG A 323 -21.10 -14.72 -4.27
N LYS A 324 -22.20 -13.99 -4.45
CA LYS A 324 -22.18 -12.70 -5.17
C LYS A 324 -21.40 -11.67 -4.34
N TRP A 325 -20.53 -10.90 -4.97
CA TRP A 325 -19.86 -9.77 -4.36
C TRP A 325 -20.87 -8.78 -3.80
N ALA A 326 -20.63 -8.31 -2.57
CA ALA A 326 -21.53 -7.40 -1.89
C ALA A 326 -21.55 -6.02 -2.56
N SER A 327 -20.40 -5.58 -3.07
CA SER A 327 -20.29 -4.31 -3.79
C SER A 327 -20.52 -4.49 -5.29
N SER A 328 -21.23 -3.53 -5.85
CA SER A 328 -21.33 -3.26 -7.29
C SER A 328 -20.67 -1.94 -7.67
N ARG A 329 -19.86 -1.37 -6.77
CA ARG A 329 -19.26 -0.02 -6.86
C ARG A 329 -17.73 -0.09 -6.92
N ILE A 330 -17.15 -1.27 -7.14
CA ILE A 330 -15.71 -1.43 -7.18
C ILE A 330 -15.17 -0.68 -8.40
N LYS A 331 -14.33 0.33 -8.14
CA LYS A 331 -13.60 1.14 -9.12
C LYS A 331 -12.20 0.61 -9.35
N HIS A 332 -11.53 0.19 -8.28
CA HIS A 332 -10.17 -0.36 -8.36
C HIS A 332 -10.14 -1.74 -7.70
N LEU A 333 -9.80 -2.75 -8.48
CA LEU A 333 -9.58 -4.11 -8.00
C LEU A 333 -8.17 -4.53 -8.37
N ASN A 334 -7.32 -4.74 -7.37
CA ASN A 334 -6.08 -5.49 -7.50
C ASN A 334 -6.25 -6.80 -6.72
N LEU A 335 -6.30 -7.91 -7.43
CA LEU A 335 -6.54 -9.22 -6.85
C LEU A 335 -5.52 -10.23 -7.39
N ARG A 336 -4.81 -10.87 -6.46
CA ARG A 336 -4.04 -12.08 -6.76
C ARG A 336 -4.86 -13.30 -6.38
N ILE A 337 -5.02 -14.24 -7.31
CA ILE A 337 -5.93 -15.39 -7.15
C ILE A 337 -5.36 -16.65 -7.79
N SER A 338 -5.50 -17.76 -7.09
CA SER A 338 -5.16 -19.08 -7.59
C SER A 338 -6.30 -19.69 -8.39
N LEU A 339 -5.97 -20.43 -9.44
CA LEU A 339 -6.94 -21.29 -10.10
C LEU A 339 -7.31 -22.52 -9.22
N GLY A 340 -6.50 -22.86 -8.21
CA GLY A 340 -6.67 -24.08 -7.41
C GLY A 340 -6.72 -25.32 -8.30
N ASP A 341 -7.69 -26.19 -8.08
CA ASP A 341 -7.95 -27.39 -8.91
C ASP A 341 -8.33 -27.05 -10.37
N LEU A 342 -8.55 -25.76 -10.70
CA LEU A 342 -8.76 -25.30 -12.08
C LEU A 342 -7.44 -25.07 -12.84
N GLY A 343 -6.28 -25.11 -12.19
CA GLY A 343 -4.98 -24.80 -12.81
C GLY A 343 -4.58 -25.80 -13.91
N VAL A 344 -5.02 -27.05 -13.77
CA VAL A 344 -4.79 -28.13 -14.74
C VAL A 344 -6.10 -28.38 -15.50
N ILE A 345 -6.39 -27.55 -16.51
CA ILE A 345 -7.49 -27.80 -17.48
C ILE A 345 -7.01 -28.78 -18.56
N THR A 346 -6.33 -29.85 -18.16
CA THR A 346 -5.80 -30.87 -19.08
C THR A 346 -5.82 -32.25 -18.43
N ASP A 347 -7.01 -32.84 -18.30
CA ASP A 347 -7.10 -34.31 -18.11
C ASP A 347 -6.68 -35.07 -19.38
N THR A 348 -6.53 -34.35 -20.49
CA THR A 348 -6.13 -34.88 -21.81
C THR A 348 -4.72 -34.45 -22.17
N ALA A 349 -4.04 -35.24 -22.99
CA ALA A 349 -2.72 -34.89 -23.52
C ALA A 349 -2.66 -33.60 -24.37
N VAL A 350 -3.81 -33.09 -24.86
CA VAL A 350 -3.89 -31.91 -25.72
C VAL A 350 -4.81 -30.85 -25.09
N PRO A 351 -4.32 -29.64 -24.77
CA PRO A 351 -5.14 -28.60 -24.15
C PRO A 351 -6.27 -28.15 -25.08
N TYR A 352 -7.38 -27.69 -24.49
CA TYR A 352 -8.62 -27.41 -25.22
C TYR A 352 -8.43 -26.44 -26.41
N TYR A 353 -7.57 -25.42 -26.25
CA TYR A 353 -7.30 -24.41 -27.29
C TYR A 353 -6.51 -24.96 -28.50
N ARG A 354 -5.88 -26.14 -28.38
CA ARG A 354 -5.19 -26.86 -29.47
C ARG A 354 -6.01 -27.97 -30.12
N ARG A 355 -7.23 -28.26 -29.63
CA ARG A 355 -8.08 -29.31 -30.20
C ARG A 355 -8.72 -28.86 -31.50
N SER A 356 -8.88 -29.79 -32.45
CA SER A 356 -9.62 -29.56 -33.70
C SER A 356 -11.12 -29.41 -33.42
N ALA A 357 -11.79 -28.53 -34.14
CA ALA A 357 -13.24 -28.39 -34.07
C ALA A 357 -13.96 -29.66 -34.60
N PRO A 358 -15.10 -30.07 -33.99
CA PRO A 358 -15.70 -29.49 -32.80
C PRO A 358 -14.93 -29.85 -31.53
N ILE A 359 -14.71 -28.86 -30.67
CA ILE A 359 -14.06 -29.03 -29.37
C ILE A 359 -15.09 -29.65 -28.43
N ILE A 360 -14.80 -30.86 -27.94
CA ILE A 360 -15.60 -31.55 -26.93
C ILE A 360 -14.86 -31.40 -25.61
N LEU A 361 -15.48 -30.70 -24.66
CA LEU A 361 -14.97 -30.54 -23.31
C LEU A 361 -15.33 -31.77 -22.46
N THR A 362 -14.39 -32.23 -21.63
CA THR A 362 -14.67 -33.25 -20.62
C THR A 362 -15.65 -32.69 -19.58
N GLU A 363 -16.29 -33.58 -18.81
CA GLU A 363 -17.19 -33.16 -17.72
C GLU A 363 -16.47 -32.30 -16.67
N GLN A 364 -15.20 -32.60 -16.40
CA GLN A 364 -14.35 -31.81 -15.50
C GLN A 364 -14.09 -30.42 -16.08
N GLU A 365 -13.70 -30.32 -17.35
CA GLU A 365 -13.48 -29.02 -18.02
C GLU A 365 -14.75 -28.18 -18.02
N GLN A 366 -15.93 -28.77 -18.29
CA GLN A 366 -17.21 -28.06 -18.23
C GLN A 366 -17.47 -27.49 -16.83
N ARG A 367 -17.19 -28.27 -15.78
CA ARG A 367 -17.30 -27.80 -14.39
C ARG A 367 -16.32 -26.67 -14.08
N GLN A 368 -15.07 -26.78 -14.54
CA GLN A 368 -14.04 -25.76 -14.35
C GLN A 368 -14.44 -24.45 -15.06
N PHE A 369 -14.86 -24.52 -16.32
CA PHE A 369 -15.33 -23.37 -17.08
C PHE A 369 -16.59 -22.73 -16.50
N ALA A 370 -17.51 -23.50 -15.91
CA ALA A 370 -18.68 -22.94 -15.23
C ALA A 370 -18.30 -22.11 -13.98
N VAL A 371 -17.19 -22.43 -13.31
CA VAL A 371 -16.68 -21.62 -12.19
C VAL A 371 -16.01 -20.34 -12.71
N LEU A 372 -15.22 -20.44 -13.79
CA LEU A 372 -14.60 -19.29 -14.45
C LEU A 372 -15.65 -18.33 -15.02
N GLU A 373 -16.69 -18.84 -15.69
CA GLU A 373 -17.80 -18.05 -16.22
C GLU A 373 -18.47 -17.22 -15.12
N LYS A 374 -18.75 -17.82 -13.96
CA LYS A 374 -19.27 -17.09 -12.79
C LYS A 374 -18.32 -15.99 -12.33
N PHE A 375 -17.02 -16.25 -12.34
CA PHE A 375 -16.02 -15.27 -11.91
C PHE A 375 -15.97 -14.08 -12.86
N TYR A 376 -15.89 -14.34 -14.16
CA TYR A 376 -15.86 -13.31 -15.18
C TYR A 376 -17.17 -12.53 -15.25
N ALA A 377 -18.32 -13.18 -15.04
CA ALA A 377 -19.60 -12.50 -14.92
C ALA A 377 -19.66 -11.57 -13.69
N GLN A 378 -19.07 -11.94 -12.56
CA GLN A 378 -19.01 -11.06 -11.38
C GLN A 378 -18.07 -9.87 -11.57
N LEU A 379 -16.94 -10.08 -12.26
CA LEU A 379 -16.04 -8.99 -12.69
C LEU A 379 -16.79 -8.03 -13.62
N GLY A 380 -17.36 -8.54 -14.71
CA GLY A 380 -18.08 -7.74 -15.71
C GLY A 380 -19.32 -7.01 -15.19
N ALA A 381 -19.89 -7.45 -14.07
CA ALA A 381 -21.00 -6.76 -13.40
C ALA A 381 -20.58 -5.46 -12.67
N GLN A 382 -19.28 -5.20 -12.50
CA GLN A 382 -18.76 -3.98 -11.86
C GLN A 382 -18.70 -2.82 -12.87
N ALA A 383 -19.86 -2.22 -13.16
CA ALA A 383 -19.97 -1.15 -14.16
C ALA A 383 -19.17 0.13 -13.82
N GLU A 384 -18.78 0.28 -12.56
CA GLU A 384 -17.97 1.41 -12.06
C GLU A 384 -16.46 1.14 -12.11
N MET A 385 -16.02 -0.02 -12.60
CA MET A 385 -14.60 -0.38 -12.61
C MET A 385 -13.78 0.50 -13.57
N GLU A 386 -12.71 1.09 -13.02
CA GLU A 386 -11.73 1.94 -13.70
C GLU A 386 -10.37 1.23 -13.81
N THR A 387 -9.96 0.49 -12.78
CA THR A 387 -8.72 -0.30 -12.77
C THR A 387 -8.99 -1.75 -12.43
N LEU A 388 -8.61 -2.65 -13.32
CA LEU A 388 -8.61 -4.09 -13.08
C LEU A 388 -7.18 -4.62 -13.16
N GLU A 389 -6.63 -5.00 -12.02
CA GLU A 389 -5.35 -5.67 -11.91
C GLU A 389 -5.58 -7.07 -11.36
N LEU A 390 -5.39 -8.08 -12.21
CA LEU A 390 -5.73 -9.46 -11.89
C LEU A 390 -4.54 -10.37 -12.14
N TRP A 391 -3.98 -10.92 -11.07
CA TRP A 391 -2.82 -11.80 -11.15
C TRP A 391 -3.23 -13.24 -10.88
N ARG A 392 -2.97 -14.13 -11.82
CA ARG A 392 -3.04 -15.58 -11.62
C ARG A 392 -1.81 -16.03 -10.85
N ILE A 393 -2.03 -16.71 -9.73
CA ILE A 393 -0.98 -17.35 -8.96
C ILE A 393 -1.04 -18.86 -9.20
N GLU A 394 0.11 -19.47 -9.46
CA GLU A 394 0.29 -20.91 -9.38
C GLU A 394 0.96 -21.26 -8.05
N PRO A 395 0.46 -22.27 -7.31
CA PRO A 395 1.17 -22.76 -6.14
C PRO A 395 2.55 -23.23 -6.59
N ASP A 396 3.60 -22.68 -5.97
CA ASP A 396 4.97 -22.96 -6.34
C ASP A 396 5.26 -24.46 -6.13
N LEU A 397 5.20 -25.23 -7.22
CA LEU A 397 5.45 -26.66 -7.18
C LEU A 397 6.94 -26.98 -6.97
N ASN A 398 7.83 -25.97 -7.06
CA ASN A 398 9.28 -26.14 -7.03
C ASN A 398 10.00 -25.06 -6.19
N ALA A 399 9.42 -24.61 -5.08
CA ALA A 399 10.05 -23.67 -4.14
C ALA A 399 11.42 -24.15 -3.57
N ASP A 400 11.83 -25.40 -3.86
CA ASP A 400 13.14 -25.94 -3.47
C ASP A 400 14.27 -25.64 -4.48
N ASN A 401 13.98 -25.09 -5.67
CA ASN A 401 15.00 -24.74 -6.66
C ASN A 401 15.36 -23.25 -6.60
N ASP A 402 15.95 -22.82 -5.50
CA ASP A 402 16.43 -21.45 -5.22
C ASP A 402 17.47 -20.89 -6.23
N ASN A 403 17.86 -21.64 -7.27
CA ASN A 403 19.00 -21.30 -8.13
C ASN A 403 18.63 -20.92 -9.58
N ASP A 404 17.35 -20.90 -9.95
CA ASP A 404 16.97 -20.39 -11.28
C ASP A 404 16.41 -18.97 -11.15
N ASP A 405 17.25 -17.99 -11.48
CA ASP A 405 16.89 -16.58 -11.76
C ASP A 405 15.95 -16.42 -12.97
N ASN A 406 15.11 -17.41 -13.25
CA ASN A 406 14.18 -17.40 -14.35
C ASN A 406 13.02 -16.45 -14.01
N ASP A 407 13.21 -15.19 -14.41
CA ASP A 407 12.16 -14.19 -14.63
C ASP A 407 11.00 -14.69 -15.53
N ASP A 408 11.11 -15.89 -16.11
CA ASP A 408 10.05 -16.61 -16.82
C ASP A 408 8.81 -16.90 -15.95
N PHE A 409 8.91 -16.93 -14.62
CA PHE A 409 7.73 -17.09 -13.75
C PHE A 409 6.73 -15.92 -13.87
N LEU A 410 7.21 -14.73 -14.24
CA LEU A 410 6.37 -13.55 -14.50
C LEU A 410 5.89 -13.46 -15.96
N ARG A 411 6.27 -14.40 -16.84
CA ARG A 411 5.67 -14.55 -18.19
C ARG A 411 4.28 -15.21 -18.10
N GLY A 412 3.53 -14.70 -17.14
CA GLY A 412 2.72 -15.42 -16.18
C GLY A 412 1.47 -16.03 -16.80
N PRO A 413 1.04 -17.16 -16.25
CA PRO A 413 -0.09 -17.91 -16.78
C PRO A 413 -1.34 -17.03 -16.88
N THR A 414 -2.10 -17.17 -17.97
CA THR A 414 -3.33 -16.40 -18.22
C THR A 414 -4.56 -17.05 -17.59
N PHE A 415 -5.64 -16.29 -17.50
CA PHE A 415 -6.95 -16.81 -17.11
C PHE A 415 -7.63 -17.51 -18.29
N PRO A 416 -8.02 -18.80 -18.16
CA PRO A 416 -8.47 -19.58 -19.30
C PRO A 416 -9.72 -19.02 -20.00
N GLY A 417 -9.60 -18.78 -21.31
CA GLY A 417 -10.69 -18.26 -22.14
C GLY A 417 -11.11 -16.81 -21.85
N LEU A 418 -10.44 -16.11 -20.92
CA LEU A 418 -10.81 -14.75 -20.51
C LEU A 418 -10.83 -13.75 -21.68
N LEU A 419 -9.83 -13.83 -22.56
CA LEU A 419 -9.68 -12.93 -23.71
C LEU A 419 -10.27 -13.49 -25.02
N GLY A 420 -10.88 -14.68 -24.98
CA GLY A 420 -11.54 -15.27 -26.14
C GLY A 420 -13.03 -14.89 -26.23
N LEU A 421 -13.56 -14.71 -27.43
CA LEU A 421 -15.01 -14.72 -27.66
C LEU A 421 -15.48 -16.17 -27.76
N ALA A 422 -16.67 -16.47 -27.23
CA ALA A 422 -17.27 -17.79 -27.36
C ALA A 422 -17.58 -18.09 -28.85
N ASP A 423 -17.30 -19.31 -29.29
CA ASP A 423 -17.68 -19.77 -30.63
C ASP A 423 -18.55 -21.03 -30.53
N PRO A 424 -19.89 -20.86 -30.58
CA PRO A 424 -20.84 -21.99 -30.55
C PRO A 424 -20.66 -22.99 -31.71
N THR A 425 -20.08 -22.56 -32.83
CA THR A 425 -19.90 -23.41 -34.02
C THR A 425 -18.77 -24.40 -33.81
N THR A 426 -17.65 -23.94 -33.23
CA THR A 426 -16.50 -24.79 -32.94
C THR A 426 -16.58 -25.43 -31.55
N GLY A 427 -17.46 -24.96 -30.69
CA GLY A 427 -17.55 -25.39 -29.28
C GLY A 427 -16.44 -24.80 -28.40
N ARG A 428 -15.74 -23.76 -28.89
CA ARG A 428 -14.65 -23.12 -28.15
C ARG A 428 -15.21 -22.21 -27.05
N PRO A 429 -14.83 -22.40 -25.78
CA PRO A 429 -15.22 -21.48 -24.71
C PRO A 429 -14.49 -20.14 -24.87
N GLY A 430 -15.18 -19.07 -24.49
CA GLY A 430 -14.64 -17.72 -24.46
C GLY A 430 -15.56 -16.84 -23.61
N PHE A 431 -14.98 -15.91 -22.87
CA PHE A 431 -15.68 -15.14 -21.84
C PHE A 431 -15.48 -13.63 -21.93
N LEU A 432 -14.79 -13.16 -22.97
CA LEU A 432 -14.49 -11.74 -23.17
C LEU A 432 -15.77 -10.88 -23.14
N GLU A 433 -16.86 -11.39 -23.73
CA GLU A 433 -18.15 -10.69 -23.76
C GLU A 433 -18.76 -10.43 -22.37
N LEU A 434 -18.45 -11.26 -21.37
CA LEU A 434 -18.93 -11.09 -20.00
C LEU A 434 -18.36 -9.83 -19.36
N LEU A 435 -17.18 -9.38 -19.81
CA LEU A 435 -16.54 -8.15 -19.37
C LEU A 435 -17.06 -6.89 -20.09
N GLY A 436 -18.08 -7.03 -20.94
CA GLY A 436 -18.64 -5.93 -21.72
C GLY A 436 -19.25 -4.79 -20.89
N GLY A 437 -19.54 -5.03 -19.61
CA GLY A 437 -20.05 -4.03 -18.67
C GLY A 437 -19.01 -3.03 -18.16
N LEU A 438 -17.70 -3.31 -18.34
CA LEU A 438 -16.59 -2.49 -17.84
C LEU A 438 -16.32 -1.25 -18.72
N LYS A 439 -17.34 -0.40 -18.91
CA LYS A 439 -17.27 0.74 -19.84
C LYS A 439 -16.37 1.89 -19.36
N LYS A 440 -16.00 1.89 -18.08
CA LYS A 440 -15.13 2.90 -17.45
C LYS A 440 -13.68 2.43 -17.27
N LEU A 441 -13.36 1.23 -17.73
CA LEU A 441 -12.04 0.63 -17.56
C LEU A 441 -10.98 1.46 -18.29
N THR A 442 -10.06 2.05 -17.53
CA THR A 442 -8.92 2.83 -18.04
C THR A 442 -7.61 2.03 -17.97
N SER A 443 -7.46 1.11 -17.02
CA SER A 443 -6.23 0.33 -16.85
C SER A 443 -6.55 -1.15 -16.60
N LEU A 444 -5.92 -2.02 -17.39
CA LEU A 444 -6.05 -3.48 -17.34
C LEU A 444 -4.68 -4.14 -17.14
N ARG A 445 -4.36 -4.57 -15.93
CA ARG A 445 -3.03 -5.06 -15.55
C ARG A 445 -3.00 -6.49 -15.05
N GLY A 446 -1.85 -7.15 -15.12
CA GLY A 446 -1.61 -8.50 -14.59
C GLY A 446 -1.62 -9.60 -15.65
N SER A 447 -2.32 -10.71 -15.39
CA SER A 447 -2.27 -11.94 -16.20
C SER A 447 -3.13 -11.88 -17.48
N PHE A 448 -2.95 -10.83 -18.27
CA PHE A 448 -3.64 -10.55 -19.54
C PHE A 448 -2.76 -10.70 -20.78
N SER A 449 -1.53 -11.20 -20.63
CA SER A 449 -0.56 -11.31 -21.72
C SER A 449 -1.10 -12.07 -22.93
N SER A 450 -0.97 -11.48 -24.12
CA SER A 450 -1.34 -12.11 -25.40
C SER A 450 -0.33 -13.18 -25.85
N TYR A 451 0.84 -13.26 -25.20
CA TYR A 451 1.93 -14.14 -25.61
C TYR A 451 1.83 -15.57 -25.09
N THR A 452 0.86 -15.88 -24.22
CA THR A 452 0.65 -17.25 -23.77
C THR A 452 0.18 -18.14 -24.92
N ASP A 453 0.50 -19.43 -24.83
CA ASP A 453 0.12 -20.42 -25.85
C ASP A 453 -1.40 -20.47 -26.10
N GLU A 454 -2.19 -20.25 -25.05
CA GLU A 454 -3.63 -20.16 -25.13
C GLU A 454 -4.06 -18.90 -25.87
N ASN A 455 -3.60 -17.72 -25.43
CA ASN A 455 -4.01 -16.45 -26.01
C ASN A 455 -3.56 -16.31 -27.47
N LYS A 456 -2.38 -16.79 -27.84
CA LYS A 456 -1.95 -16.91 -29.24
C LYS A 456 -2.91 -17.75 -30.11
N ALA A 457 -3.57 -18.74 -29.52
CA ALA A 457 -4.47 -19.64 -30.22
C ALA A 457 -5.92 -19.15 -30.27
N ILE A 458 -6.35 -18.30 -29.33
CA ILE A 458 -7.76 -17.84 -29.21
C ILE A 458 -7.97 -16.37 -29.55
N VAL A 459 -6.97 -15.49 -29.35
CA VAL A 459 -7.12 -14.05 -29.56
C VAL A 459 -6.79 -13.70 -31.01
N GLY A 460 -7.82 -13.36 -31.78
CA GLY A 460 -7.72 -12.92 -33.16
C GLY A 460 -8.23 -11.50 -33.37
N MET A 461 -8.49 -11.17 -34.63
CA MET A 461 -9.00 -9.85 -35.02
C MET A 461 -10.40 -9.55 -34.46
N ASN A 462 -11.22 -10.58 -34.20
CA ASN A 462 -12.58 -10.38 -33.69
C ASN A 462 -12.55 -9.94 -32.22
N GLU A 463 -11.73 -10.60 -31.40
CA GLU A 463 -11.51 -10.29 -29.99
C GLU A 463 -10.96 -8.88 -29.84
N VAL A 464 -9.95 -8.54 -30.64
CA VAL A 464 -9.31 -7.21 -30.58
C VAL A 464 -10.25 -6.08 -31.04
N ARG A 465 -11.08 -6.31 -32.07
CA ARG A 465 -12.14 -5.37 -32.46
C ARG A 465 -13.15 -5.18 -31.34
N TRP A 466 -13.57 -6.28 -30.72
CA TRP A 466 -14.47 -6.22 -29.60
C TRP A 466 -13.86 -5.41 -28.45
N ILE A 467 -12.58 -5.59 -28.12
CA ILE A 467 -11.86 -4.81 -27.10
C ILE A 467 -11.92 -3.32 -27.41
N ALA A 468 -11.60 -2.93 -28.65
CA ALA A 468 -11.62 -1.53 -29.09
C ALA A 468 -13.01 -0.88 -28.94
N GLU A 469 -14.07 -1.63 -29.24
CA GLU A 469 -15.46 -1.17 -29.18
C GLU A 469 -16.04 -1.20 -27.76
N ALA A 470 -15.73 -2.25 -26.99
CA ALA A 470 -16.33 -2.51 -25.70
C ALA A 470 -15.69 -1.70 -24.58
N TRP A 471 -14.40 -1.38 -24.67
CA TRP A 471 -13.64 -0.59 -23.69
C TRP A 471 -13.11 0.72 -24.32
N PRO A 472 -14.01 1.67 -24.62
CA PRO A 472 -13.67 2.86 -25.39
C PRO A 472 -12.76 3.85 -24.66
N VAL A 473 -12.57 3.71 -23.34
CA VAL A 473 -11.74 4.58 -22.50
C VAL A 473 -10.51 3.86 -21.93
N LEU A 474 -10.18 2.67 -22.43
CA LEU A 474 -8.97 1.96 -22.03
C LEU A 474 -7.74 2.77 -22.47
N GLU A 475 -6.85 3.06 -21.54
CA GLU A 475 -5.63 3.85 -21.69
C GLU A 475 -4.37 2.97 -21.54
N GLU A 476 -4.45 1.90 -20.76
CA GLU A 476 -3.33 0.98 -20.48
C GLU A 476 -3.81 -0.46 -20.41
N ALA A 477 -3.06 -1.38 -21.02
CA ALA A 477 -3.32 -2.81 -20.94
C ALA A 477 -2.05 -3.67 -21.06
N ASP A 478 -1.88 -4.61 -20.12
CA ASP A 478 -0.81 -5.61 -20.09
C ASP A 478 -1.07 -6.76 -21.10
N PHE A 479 -1.34 -6.41 -22.36
CA PHE A 479 -1.47 -7.39 -23.43
C PHE A 479 -0.12 -7.82 -23.98
N CYS A 480 0.91 -7.00 -23.81
CA CYS A 480 2.23 -7.24 -24.34
C CYS A 480 3.20 -7.49 -23.17
N LEU A 481 4.49 -7.54 -23.46
CA LEU A 481 5.50 -7.51 -22.43
C LEU A 481 6.47 -6.42 -22.87
N GLU A 482 6.98 -5.63 -21.94
CA GLU A 482 8.01 -4.66 -22.25
C GLU A 482 9.29 -5.35 -22.77
N PRO A 483 10.03 -4.73 -23.71
CA PRO A 483 11.35 -5.21 -24.11
C PRO A 483 12.27 -5.36 -22.88
N PRO A 484 13.12 -6.40 -22.81
CA PRO A 484 13.49 -7.31 -23.90
C PRO A 484 12.57 -8.54 -24.04
N TYR A 485 11.53 -8.65 -23.21
CA TYR A 485 10.71 -9.85 -23.12
C TYR A 485 9.53 -9.86 -24.10
N GLY A 486 9.13 -8.69 -24.60
CA GLY A 486 8.15 -8.54 -25.67
C GLY A 486 8.63 -9.08 -27.02
N GLY A 487 7.80 -9.90 -27.66
CA GLY A 487 7.94 -10.23 -29.08
C GLY A 487 7.47 -9.08 -29.99
N GLU A 488 7.53 -9.28 -31.31
CA GLU A 488 6.81 -8.41 -32.25
C GLU A 488 5.30 -8.47 -31.95
N LEU A 489 4.64 -7.30 -31.93
CA LEU A 489 3.20 -7.21 -31.79
C LEU A 489 2.52 -8.06 -32.86
N SER A 490 1.53 -8.86 -32.46
CA SER A 490 0.77 -9.61 -33.45
C SER A 490 -0.06 -8.65 -34.33
N PRO A 491 -0.37 -9.00 -35.60
CA PRO A 491 -1.06 -8.08 -36.51
C PRO A 491 -2.41 -7.55 -36.01
N CYS A 492 -3.11 -8.28 -35.12
CA CYS A 492 -4.34 -7.77 -34.53
C CYS A 492 -4.08 -6.68 -33.48
N PHE A 493 -3.05 -6.81 -32.64
CA PHE A 493 -2.67 -5.76 -31.69
C PHE A 493 -2.01 -4.56 -32.38
N GLU A 494 -1.29 -4.75 -33.48
CA GLU A 494 -0.86 -3.63 -34.34
C GLU A 494 -2.06 -2.83 -34.86
N TRP A 495 -3.12 -3.52 -35.29
CA TRP A 495 -4.37 -2.86 -35.70
C TRP A 495 -5.00 -2.08 -34.53
N LEU A 496 -5.00 -2.64 -33.32
CA LEU A 496 -5.52 -1.95 -32.12
C LEU A 496 -4.74 -0.66 -31.86
N GLN A 497 -3.40 -0.73 -31.84
CA GLN A 497 -2.54 0.44 -31.65
C GLN A 497 -2.77 1.51 -32.72
N GLN A 498 -3.05 1.11 -33.97
CA GLN A 498 -3.38 2.04 -35.04
C GLN A 498 -4.75 2.70 -34.84
N GLN A 499 -5.74 1.98 -34.31
CA GLN A 499 -7.07 2.54 -34.03
C GLN A 499 -7.11 3.39 -32.75
N ARG A 500 -6.27 3.05 -31.76
CA ARG A 500 -6.18 3.67 -30.44
C ARG A 500 -4.72 4.01 -30.13
N PRO A 501 -4.12 5.02 -30.81
CA PRO A 501 -2.70 5.34 -30.63
C PRO A 501 -2.33 5.82 -29.22
N GLU A 502 -3.32 6.24 -28.43
CA GLU A 502 -3.16 6.62 -27.03
C GLU A 502 -3.17 5.44 -26.05
N LEU A 503 -3.59 4.24 -26.48
CA LEU A 503 -3.58 3.04 -25.65
C LEU A 503 -2.13 2.55 -25.51
N LEU A 504 -1.67 2.42 -24.26
CA LEU A 504 -0.40 1.80 -23.91
C LEU A 504 -0.59 0.29 -23.82
N LEU A 505 0.16 -0.43 -24.65
CA LEU A 505 0.25 -1.89 -24.64
C LEU A 505 1.56 -2.27 -23.95
N SER A 506 1.52 -2.39 -22.62
CA SER A 506 2.63 -2.84 -21.77
C SER A 506 2.80 -4.36 -21.83
#